data_AF-A0A531LLL0-F1
#
_entry.id   AF-A0A531LLL0-F1
#
_cell.length_a   1.000
_cell.length_b   1.000
_cell.length_c   1.000
_cell.angle_alpha   90.00
_cell.angle_beta   90.00
_cell.angle_gamma   90.00
#
_symmetry.space_group_name_H-M   'P 1'
#
loop_
_entity.id
_entity.type
_entity.pdbx_description
1 polymer ?
#
loop_
_entity_poly.entity_id
_entity_poly.type
_entity_poly.pdbx_seq_one_letter_code
_entity_poly.pdbx_strand_id
1 'polypeptide(L)'
;ATAREFGLINRIVPREYLNQVVSKYAQTIASKSSLVIKTGKEAFYAQAEMALADAYAYTGRVMVENMLARDAEEGIGAFVGKRKPEWKD
;
A
#
# COMPACT_ATOMS: atom_id res chain seq x y z
N ALA A 1 13.31 19.46 -12.96
CA ALA A 1 12.73 18.12 -13.21
C ALA A 1 13.65 16.97 -12.74
N THR A 2 14.96 17.19 -12.70
CA THR A 2 16.03 16.23 -12.38
C THR A 2 15.78 15.29 -11.18
N ALA A 3 15.34 15.78 -10.02
CA ALA A 3 15.11 14.92 -8.84
C ALA A 3 13.99 13.88 -9.05
N ARG A 4 12.94 14.24 -9.79
CA ARG A 4 11.84 13.31 -10.13
C ARG A 4 12.30 12.27 -11.15
N GLU A 5 13.08 12.71 -12.14
CA GLU A 5 13.63 11.83 -13.17
C GLU A 5 14.57 10.78 -12.58
N PHE A 6 15.34 11.14 -11.55
CA PHE A 6 16.20 10.21 -10.82
C PHE A 6 15.45 9.35 -9.79
N GLY A 7 14.13 9.52 -9.63
CA GLY A 7 13.33 8.72 -8.71
C GLY A 7 13.44 9.09 -7.22
N LEU A 8 14.15 10.16 -6.88
CA LEU A 8 14.28 10.64 -5.49
C LEU A 8 12.95 11.15 -4.91
N ILE A 9 12.08 11.66 -5.76
CA ILE A 9 10.74 12.14 -5.39
C ILE A 9 9.68 11.59 -6.35
N ASN A 10 8.50 11.29 -5.83
CA ASN A 10 7.41 10.74 -6.65
C ASN A 10 6.72 11.82 -7.52
N ARG A 11 6.70 13.09 -7.08
CA ARG A 11 5.96 14.16 -7.78
C ARG A 11 6.54 15.56 -7.51
N ILE A 12 6.49 16.41 -8.54
CA ILE A 12 6.77 17.84 -8.46
C ILE A 12 5.44 18.60 -8.55
N VAL A 13 5.21 19.55 -7.66
CA VAL A 13 4.01 20.41 -7.64
C VAL A 13 4.39 21.86 -7.33
N PRO A 14 3.62 22.87 -7.78
CA PRO A 14 3.78 24.23 -7.29
C PRO A 14 3.62 24.30 -5.77
N ARG A 15 4.34 25.24 -5.14
CA ARG A 15 4.46 25.33 -3.68
C ARG A 15 3.10 25.48 -2.99
N GLU A 16 2.23 26.29 -3.58
CA GLU A 16 0.88 26.57 -3.13
C GLU A 16 -0.01 25.32 -3.08
N TYR A 17 0.27 24.31 -3.90
CA TYR A 17 -0.49 23.06 -3.94
C TYR A 17 0.12 21.94 -3.11
N LEU A 18 1.31 22.14 -2.53
CA LEU A 18 2.04 21.08 -1.81
C LEU A 18 1.18 20.44 -0.71
N ASN A 19 0.61 21.28 0.17
CA ASN A 19 -0.22 20.80 1.29
C ASN A 19 -1.46 20.05 0.77
N GLN A 20 -2.16 20.62 -0.21
CA GLN A 20 -3.36 19.99 -0.78
C GLN A 20 -3.04 18.60 -1.35
N VAL A 21 -1.93 18.47 -2.08
CA VAL A 21 -1.54 17.21 -2.73
C VAL A 21 -1.06 16.19 -1.70
N VAL A 22 -0.25 16.60 -0.73
CA VAL A 22 0.19 15.72 0.37
C VAL A 22 -1.00 15.24 1.20
N SER A 23 -1.90 16.13 1.60
CA SER A 23 -3.11 15.77 2.35
C SER A 23 -3.99 14.80 1.57
N LYS A 24 -4.14 14.98 0.24
CA LYS A 24 -4.89 14.04 -0.60
C LYS A 24 -4.27 12.64 -0.58
N TYR A 25 -2.95 12.53 -0.69
CA TYR A 25 -2.27 11.23 -0.61
C TYR A 25 -2.39 10.60 0.77
N ALA A 26 -2.17 11.38 1.83
CA ALA A 26 -2.31 10.91 3.20
C ALA A 26 -3.73 10.38 3.48
N GLN A 27 -4.76 11.13 3.06
CA GLN A 27 -6.16 10.70 3.20
C GLN A 27 -6.46 9.43 2.37
N THR A 28 -5.90 9.33 1.16
CA THR A 28 -6.07 8.14 0.32
C THR A 28 -5.49 6.91 1.02
N ILE A 29 -4.29 7.02 1.60
CA ILE A 29 -3.64 5.94 2.35
C ILE A 29 -4.43 5.63 3.63
N ALA A 30 -4.83 6.64 4.39
CA ALA A 30 -5.57 6.49 5.65
C ALA A 30 -7.00 5.94 5.44
N SER A 31 -7.55 6.02 4.22
CA SER A 31 -8.85 5.41 3.88
C SER A 31 -8.78 3.91 3.61
N LYS A 32 -7.63 3.27 3.84
CA LYS A 32 -7.40 1.83 3.66
C LYS A 32 -7.12 1.21 5.03
N SER A 33 -7.29 -0.11 5.15
CA SER A 33 -6.87 -0.85 6.34
C SER A 33 -5.39 -0.60 6.64
N SER A 34 -5.12 -0.04 7.83
CA SER A 34 -3.76 0.24 8.28
C SER A 34 -2.92 -1.04 8.42
N LEU A 35 -3.53 -2.14 8.87
CA LEU A 35 -2.91 -3.46 8.97
C LEU A 35 -2.45 -3.98 7.60
N VAL A 36 -3.31 -3.92 6.58
CA VAL A 36 -3.00 -4.42 5.23
C VAL A 36 -1.92 -3.54 4.57
N ILE A 37 -1.99 -2.22 4.72
CA ILE A 37 -0.96 -1.30 4.19
C ILE A 37 0.39 -1.56 4.83
N LYS A 38 0.44 -1.73 6.17
CA LYS A 38 1.66 -2.05 6.89
C LYS A 38 2.28 -3.35 6.36
N THR A 39 1.49 -4.41 6.31
CA THR A 39 1.92 -5.75 5.87
C THR A 39 2.51 -5.72 4.46
N GLY A 40 1.81 -5.10 3.51
CA GLY A 40 2.30 -4.98 2.13
C GLY A 40 3.59 -4.15 2.02
N LYS A 41 3.71 -3.08 2.80
CA LYS A 41 4.91 -2.22 2.78
C LYS A 41 6.12 -2.94 3.37
N GLU A 42 5.96 -3.64 4.50
CA GLU A 42 7.04 -4.44 5.10
C GLU A 42 7.51 -5.53 4.13
N ALA A 43 6.58 -6.24 3.50
CA ALA A 43 6.91 -7.27 2.53
C ALA A 43 7.58 -6.73 1.26
N PHE A 44 7.22 -5.53 0.81
CA PHE A 44 7.87 -4.85 -0.31
C PHE A 44 9.35 -4.55 -0.02
N TYR A 45 9.66 -4.00 1.15
CA TYR A 45 11.05 -3.70 1.48
C TYR A 45 11.87 -4.97 1.77
N ALA A 46 11.27 -5.96 2.44
CA ALA A 46 11.95 -7.21 2.73
C ALA A 46 12.30 -7.98 1.44
N GLN A 47 11.38 -8.09 0.48
CA GLN A 47 11.61 -8.84 -0.74
C GLN A 47 12.64 -8.17 -1.68
N ALA A 48 12.81 -6.85 -1.60
CA ALA A 48 13.71 -6.10 -2.47
C ALA A 48 15.18 -6.52 -2.30
N GLU A 49 15.52 -7.04 -1.12
CA GLU A 49 16.86 -7.52 -0.77
C GLU A 49 17.03 -9.04 -0.98
N MET A 50 16.03 -9.73 -1.54
CA MET A 50 16.03 -11.18 -1.71
C MET A 50 16.33 -11.59 -3.15
N ALA A 51 16.85 -12.81 -3.33
CA ALA A 51 16.87 -13.46 -4.63
C ALA A 51 15.44 -13.72 -5.11
N LEU A 52 15.21 -13.71 -6.43
CA LEU A 52 13.87 -13.77 -7.01
C LEU A 52 13.03 -14.95 -6.51
N ALA A 53 13.62 -16.15 -6.44
CA ALA A 53 12.91 -17.34 -5.97
C ALA A 53 12.49 -17.22 -4.49
N ASP A 54 13.35 -16.67 -3.64
CA ASP A 54 13.07 -16.44 -2.22
C ASP A 54 12.02 -15.35 -2.03
N ALA A 55 12.09 -14.27 -2.82
CA ALA A 55 11.09 -13.21 -2.84
C ALA A 55 9.70 -13.75 -3.17
N TYR A 56 9.57 -14.63 -4.17
CA TYR A 56 8.30 -15.30 -4.48
C TYR A 56 7.80 -16.19 -3.35
N ALA A 57 8.68 -17.00 -2.77
CA ALA A 57 8.31 -17.88 -1.65
C ALA A 57 7.87 -17.08 -0.42
N TYR A 58 8.59 -16.00 -0.09
CA TYR A 58 8.28 -15.12 1.03
C TYR A 58 6.96 -14.35 0.81
N THR A 59 6.81 -13.66 -0.32
CA THR A 59 5.61 -12.87 -0.60
C THR A 59 4.36 -13.73 -0.75
N GLY A 60 4.50 -14.96 -1.26
CA GLY A 60 3.41 -15.95 -1.27
C GLY A 60 2.91 -16.27 0.14
N ARG A 61 3.81 -16.50 1.10
CA ARG A 61 3.43 -16.73 2.51
C ARG A 61 2.76 -15.50 3.13
N VAL A 62 3.34 -14.31 2.93
CA VAL A 62 2.75 -13.04 3.42
C VAL A 62 1.33 -12.86 2.88
N MET A 63 1.10 -13.17 1.60
CA MET A 63 -0.22 -13.04 1.00
C MET A 63 -1.22 -14.01 1.64
N VAL A 64 -0.83 -15.28 1.86
CA VAL A 64 -1.68 -16.28 2.54
C VAL A 64 -2.00 -15.86 3.97
N GLU A 65 -1.01 -15.38 4.73
CA GLU A 65 -1.22 -14.89 6.10
C GLU A 65 -2.13 -13.66 6.12
N ASN A 66 -1.93 -12.71 5.19
CA ASN A 66 -2.75 -11.51 5.08
C ASN A 66 -4.22 -11.85 4.77
N MET A 67 -4.50 -12.93 4.04
CA MET A 67 -5.88 -13.39 3.78
C MET A 67 -6.63 -13.82 5.05
N LEU A 68 -5.93 -14.11 6.15
CA LEU A 68 -6.54 -14.44 7.45
C LEU A 68 -6.94 -13.19 8.23
N ALA A 69 -6.53 -12.00 7.80
CA ALA A 69 -6.93 -10.75 8.42
C ALA A 69 -8.38 -10.41 8.05
N ARG A 70 -9.18 -10.01 9.06
CA ARG A 70 -10.59 -9.61 8.87
C ARG A 70 -10.74 -8.49 7.84
N ASP A 71 -9.81 -7.54 7.83
CA ASP A 71 -9.82 -6.45 6.85
C ASP A 71 -9.47 -6.90 5.43
N ALA A 72 -8.69 -7.97 5.26
CA ALA A 72 -8.45 -8.53 3.93
C ALA A 72 -9.73 -9.21 3.39
N GLU A 73 -10.40 -10.00 4.24
CA GLU A 73 -11.71 -10.59 3.92
C GLU A 73 -12.74 -9.50 3.57
N GLU A 74 -12.85 -8.47 4.40
CA GLU A 74 -13.75 -7.34 4.20
C GLU A 74 -13.43 -6.57 2.90
N GLY A 75 -12.15 -6.30 2.63
CA GLY A 75 -11.73 -5.60 1.42
C GLY A 75 -12.12 -6.36 0.15
N ILE A 76 -11.93 -7.68 0.16
CA ILE A 76 -12.33 -8.56 -0.95
C ILE A 76 -13.86 -8.60 -1.07
N GLY A 77 -14.57 -8.82 0.04
CA GLY A 77 -16.02 -8.86 0.08
C GLY A 77 -16.67 -7.54 -0.38
N ALA A 78 -16.13 -6.41 0.03
CA ALA A 78 -16.58 -5.09 -0.37
C ALA A 78 -16.37 -4.84 -1.86
N PHE A 79 -15.21 -5.25 -2.40
CA PHE A 79 -14.92 -5.15 -3.82
C PHE A 79 -15.89 -6.00 -4.66
N VAL A 80 -16.07 -7.28 -4.30
CA VAL A 80 -17.00 -8.20 -4.99
C VAL A 80 -18.44 -7.67 -4.89
N GLY A 81 -18.84 -7.16 -3.73
CA GLY A 81 -20.14 -6.56 -3.48
C GLY A 81 -20.33 -5.14 -4.02
N LYS A 82 -19.32 -4.54 -4.66
CA LYS A 82 -19.33 -3.17 -5.18
C LYS A 82 -19.74 -2.10 -4.14
N ARG A 83 -19.37 -2.33 -2.88
CA ARG A 83 -19.61 -1.40 -1.77
C ARG A 83 -18.30 -0.82 -1.26
N LYS A 84 -18.40 0.23 -0.45
CA LYS A 84 -17.23 0.71 0.29
C LYS A 84 -16.89 -0.30 1.40
N PRO A 85 -15.59 -0.59 1.62
CA PRO A 85 -15.18 -1.41 2.73
C PRO A 85 -15.31 -0.66 4.06
N GLU A 86 -15.65 -1.40 5.11
CA GLU A 86 -15.67 -0.93 6.49
C GLU A 86 -14.50 -1.57 7.24
N TRP A 87 -13.36 -0.88 7.25
CA TRP A 87 -12.17 -1.33 7.94
C TRP A 87 -12.39 -1.33 9.46
N LYS A 88 -11.87 -2.37 10.12
CA LYS A 88 -12.03 -2.58 11.56
C LYS A 88 -10.72 -2.46 12.33
N ASP A 89 -9.68 -1.95 11.66
CA ASP A 89 -8.30 -1.75 12.12
C ASP A 89 -8.05 -2.13 13.58
#